data_AF-A0A950XAN0-F1
#
_entry.id   AF-A0A950XAN0-F1
#
_cell.length_a   1.000
_cell.length_b   1.000
_cell.length_c   1.000
_cell.angle_alpha   90.00
_cell.angle_beta   90.00
_cell.angle_gamma   90.00
#
_symmetry.space_group_name_H-M   'P 1'
#
loop_
_entity.id
_entity.type
_entity.pdbx_description
1 polymer ?
#
loop_
_entity_poly.entity_id
_entity_poly.type
_entity_poly.pdbx_seq_one_letter_code
_entity_poly.pdbx_strand_id
1 'polypeptide(L)'
;MIKPQNLTLSILTVASVLFAPSAKAAPTVEVLGAGSSAMWQTAAIAAWKDLAGSGAQHYTIKGTTGCTTLKNCAQLFDSRSSSIAVQGGNLWVVWNSAQTEVWAYLSVDSVVGNRSYFAQPRVQLQIDPATEKTAGENLISTALWGSDAASIPSAIYTALNNARVTAAFTDIRPEDAKFAQSRAVSVLNTSNYSGLGYGTGPNTLIGTLVESAFSTANAEPVDFNISGDDPFNTSDPIPTWTTISVGAAPIVFLINRTDASGLGRTSGAFKNITDAEAQKIFSGTECDTNALGGTGTDVAINPIQREPISGTMNTTEFCVFRDSADPNNSQEANVGQPTIGTSSNPLKKGCLAGGGTRYRAIGTGEEINTGILNTKDAIGYAFFSYGNVSKIAGTSSYGYLQLDSEDPIFSSYTNGDLPTCTAPCPAKPGTSFPNLRSGKYRAWSVLRVATDASGMNFTTASTLVSAIQANINSTVPDFVPFKAVGSDPGLKYYRSHYTQSGFAPNNGLSGQKESGGDMGGCIEPVGPAPGVLNCHQ
;
A
#
# COMPACT_ATOMS: atom_id res chain seq x y z
N MET A 1 64.97 -77.08 -20.34
CA MET A 1 64.66 -75.78 -20.97
C MET A 1 63.14 -75.59 -20.87
N ILE A 2 62.67 -74.73 -19.97
CA ILE A 2 61.38 -74.01 -19.95
C ILE A 2 61.43 -73.16 -18.66
N LYS A 3 61.37 -71.83 -18.80
CA LYS A 3 61.24 -70.86 -17.69
C LYS A 3 59.75 -70.66 -17.38
N PRO A 4 59.34 -70.50 -16.10
CA PRO A 4 58.11 -69.80 -15.78
C PRO A 4 58.41 -68.31 -15.53
N GLN A 5 57.66 -67.44 -16.20
CA GLN A 5 57.61 -66.00 -15.94
C GLN A 5 56.59 -65.73 -14.83
N ASN A 6 57.00 -65.01 -13.79
CA ASN A 6 56.12 -64.45 -12.78
C ASN A 6 55.36 -63.25 -13.36
N LEU A 7 54.03 -63.36 -13.43
CA LEU A 7 53.13 -62.24 -13.73
C LEU A 7 52.63 -61.68 -12.39
N THR A 8 53.15 -60.53 -11.97
CA THR A 8 52.65 -59.79 -10.80
C THR A 8 51.78 -58.65 -11.32
N LEU A 9 50.45 -58.79 -11.18
CA LEU A 9 49.48 -57.76 -11.55
C LEU A 9 49.28 -56.83 -10.34
N SER A 10 49.91 -55.66 -10.36
CA SER A 10 49.64 -54.59 -9.39
C SER A 10 48.41 -53.80 -9.84
N ILE A 11 47.28 -53.98 -9.14
CA ILE A 11 46.09 -53.13 -9.26
C ILE A 11 46.36 -51.84 -8.48
N LEU A 12 46.51 -50.72 -9.20
CA LEU A 12 46.60 -49.38 -8.63
C LEU A 12 45.20 -48.75 -8.66
N THR A 13 44.47 -48.82 -7.55
CA THR A 13 43.17 -48.15 -7.40
C THR A 13 43.41 -46.68 -7.07
N VAL A 14 43.33 -45.81 -8.08
CA VAL A 14 43.31 -44.36 -7.88
C VAL A 14 41.91 -43.97 -7.41
N ALA A 15 41.76 -43.66 -6.11
CA ALA A 15 40.57 -43.04 -5.57
C ALA A 15 40.55 -41.56 -6.01
N SER A 16 39.94 -41.28 -7.17
CA SER A 16 39.56 -39.93 -7.56
C SER A 16 38.42 -39.46 -6.65
N VAL A 17 38.76 -38.77 -5.56
CA VAL A 17 37.82 -37.97 -4.78
C VAL A 17 37.40 -36.80 -5.67
N LEU A 18 36.30 -36.99 -6.41
CA LEU A 18 35.57 -35.90 -7.04
C LEU A 18 35.09 -34.99 -5.91
N PHE A 19 35.80 -33.88 -5.69
CA PHE A 19 35.25 -32.73 -5.00
C PHE A 19 34.10 -32.19 -5.85
N ALA A 20 32.94 -32.81 -5.76
CA ALA A 20 31.72 -32.18 -6.22
C ALA A 20 31.63 -30.84 -5.47
N PRO A 21 31.58 -29.68 -6.15
CA PRO A 21 31.34 -28.43 -5.46
C PRO A 21 30.05 -28.61 -4.68
N SER A 22 30.10 -28.42 -3.36
CA SER A 22 28.93 -28.49 -2.51
C SER A 22 27.87 -27.60 -3.14
N ALA A 23 26.79 -28.18 -3.65
CA ALA A 23 25.69 -27.42 -4.21
C ALA A 23 25.22 -26.47 -3.12
N LYS A 24 25.48 -25.17 -3.27
CA LYS A 24 24.92 -24.18 -2.35
C LYS A 24 23.41 -24.30 -2.45
N ALA A 25 22.75 -24.52 -1.31
CA ALA A 25 21.29 -24.53 -1.27
C ALA A 25 20.78 -23.22 -1.88
N ALA A 26 19.74 -23.32 -2.71
CA ALA A 26 19.09 -22.13 -3.25
C ALA A 26 18.58 -21.26 -2.09
N PRO A 27 18.70 -19.92 -2.17
CA PRO A 27 18.18 -19.04 -1.12
C PRO A 27 16.69 -19.29 -0.89
N THR A 28 16.28 -19.31 0.38
CA THR A 28 14.87 -19.38 0.77
C THR A 28 14.25 -17.99 0.64
N VAL A 29 13.14 -17.88 -0.09
CA VAL A 29 12.31 -16.68 -0.09
C VAL A 29 11.43 -16.71 1.15
N GLU A 30 11.86 -16.00 2.19
CA GLU A 30 11.17 -15.95 3.48
C GLU A 30 9.84 -15.21 3.35
N VAL A 31 9.85 -14.04 2.70
CA VAL A 31 8.65 -13.27 2.37
C VAL A 31 8.80 -12.67 0.98
N LEU A 32 7.80 -12.84 0.13
CA LEU A 32 7.59 -12.06 -1.08
C LEU A 32 6.23 -11.35 -0.98
N GLY A 33 6.29 -10.09 -0.55
CA GLY A 33 5.13 -9.24 -0.35
C GLY A 33 4.71 -8.46 -1.60
N ALA A 34 3.41 -8.16 -1.69
CA ALA A 34 2.89 -7.15 -2.62
C ALA A 34 1.76 -6.32 -1.96
N GLY A 35 1.65 -5.04 -2.30
CA GLY A 35 0.59 -4.14 -1.81
C GLY A 35 1.08 -2.83 -1.20
N SER A 36 0.36 -2.27 -0.23
CA SER A 36 0.38 -0.86 0.18
C SER A 36 1.75 -0.22 0.45
N SER A 37 2.04 0.89 -0.22
CA SER A 37 3.18 1.78 0.09
C SER A 37 3.28 2.19 1.58
N ALA A 38 2.20 2.18 2.36
CA ALA A 38 2.19 2.58 3.76
C ALA A 38 3.09 1.72 4.66
N MET A 39 3.33 0.46 4.29
CA MET A 39 4.22 -0.45 5.03
C MET A 39 5.58 -0.68 4.36
N TRP A 40 5.77 -0.15 3.15
CA TRP A 40 6.90 -0.54 2.30
C TRP A 40 8.25 -0.22 2.96
N GLN A 41 8.43 1.00 3.47
CA GLN A 41 9.66 1.42 4.13
C GLN A 41 9.91 0.68 5.45
N THR A 42 8.90 0.59 6.32
CA THR A 42 9.03 -0.03 7.64
C THR A 42 9.29 -1.53 7.55
N ALA A 43 8.68 -2.22 6.58
CA ALA A 43 8.96 -3.63 6.30
C ALA A 43 10.41 -3.85 5.81
N ALA A 44 10.93 -2.97 4.96
CA ALA A 44 12.31 -3.04 4.48
C ALA A 44 13.32 -2.90 5.62
N ILE A 45 13.10 -1.88 6.46
CA ILE A 45 13.95 -1.59 7.63
C ILE A 45 13.94 -2.76 8.60
N ALA A 46 12.77 -3.33 8.89
CA ALA A 46 12.65 -4.47 9.80
C ALA A 46 13.35 -5.72 9.25
N ALA A 47 13.17 -6.03 7.95
CA ALA A 47 13.86 -7.14 7.31
C ALA A 47 15.39 -6.96 7.39
N TRP A 48 15.89 -5.75 7.09
CA TRP A 48 17.33 -5.48 7.07
C TRP A 48 17.97 -5.45 8.47
N LYS A 49 17.36 -4.73 9.43
CA LYS A 49 17.94 -4.55 10.76
C LYS A 49 17.77 -5.76 11.67
N ASP A 50 16.60 -6.41 11.64
CA ASP A 50 16.25 -7.38 12.67
C ASP A 50 16.34 -8.83 12.18
N LEU A 51 16.10 -9.08 10.88
CA LEU A 51 15.99 -10.44 10.37
C LEU A 51 17.24 -10.90 9.62
N ALA A 52 17.75 -10.09 8.69
CA ALA A 52 18.87 -10.47 7.82
C ALA A 52 20.22 -10.51 8.55
N GLY A 53 20.30 -9.91 9.73
CA GLY A 53 21.47 -9.97 10.62
C GLY A 53 22.67 -9.14 10.15
N SER A 54 23.81 -9.35 10.81
CA SER A 54 25.04 -8.58 10.52
C SER A 54 25.57 -8.90 9.12
N GLY A 55 25.98 -7.85 8.39
CA GLY A 55 26.48 -7.97 7.02
C GLY A 55 25.39 -8.17 5.96
N ALA A 56 24.12 -8.03 6.35
CA ALA A 56 22.99 -7.99 5.41
C ALA A 56 23.19 -6.90 4.35
N GLN A 57 22.64 -7.18 3.18
CA GLN A 57 22.66 -6.28 2.03
C GLN A 57 21.22 -6.03 1.58
N HIS A 58 21.01 -4.92 0.89
CA HIS A 58 19.70 -4.54 0.38
C HIS A 58 19.82 -3.86 -0.99
N TYR A 59 18.70 -3.78 -1.69
CA TYR A 59 18.61 -3.23 -3.04
C TYR A 59 17.22 -2.68 -3.29
N THR A 60 17.10 -1.53 -3.95
CA THR A 60 15.81 -0.98 -4.40
C THR A 60 15.82 -0.63 -5.87
N ILE A 61 14.67 -0.80 -6.51
CA ILE A 61 14.42 -0.38 -7.90
C ILE A 61 13.00 0.13 -8.06
N LYS A 62 12.82 1.05 -9.00
CA LYS A 62 11.48 1.48 -9.39
C LYS A 62 10.83 0.42 -10.27
N GLY A 63 9.54 0.22 -10.05
CA GLY A 63 8.73 -0.53 -11.00
C GLY A 63 8.13 0.39 -12.05
N THR A 64 8.08 -0.10 -13.28
CA THR A 64 7.31 0.50 -14.35
C THR A 64 6.52 -0.61 -15.03
N THR A 65 5.28 -0.32 -15.42
CA THR A 65 4.49 -1.23 -16.26
C THR A 65 5.25 -1.53 -17.56
N GLY A 66 5.33 -2.80 -17.94
CA GLY A 66 6.04 -3.23 -19.14
C GLY A 66 7.55 -3.31 -18.93
N CYS A 67 7.97 -4.06 -17.91
CA CYS A 67 9.36 -4.33 -17.64
C CYS A 67 9.98 -5.12 -18.80
N THR A 68 10.77 -4.44 -19.63
CA THR A 68 11.57 -5.05 -20.69
C THR A 68 13.03 -5.14 -20.23
N THR A 69 13.83 -6.00 -20.86
CA THR A 69 15.19 -6.43 -20.47
C THR A 69 16.28 -5.36 -20.34
N LEU A 70 15.94 -4.07 -20.23
CA LEU A 70 16.88 -2.94 -20.19
C LEU A 70 16.40 -1.76 -19.32
N LYS A 71 15.44 -1.96 -18.42
CA LYS A 71 14.84 -0.88 -17.61
C LYS A 71 15.08 -0.97 -16.11
N ASN A 72 15.80 -1.99 -15.62
CA ASN A 72 16.11 -2.17 -14.20
C ASN A 72 14.85 -2.09 -13.32
N CYS A 73 13.84 -2.89 -13.67
CA CYS A 73 12.50 -2.78 -13.12
C CYS A 73 12.00 -4.08 -12.49
N ALA A 74 10.91 -3.97 -11.74
CA ALA A 74 10.14 -5.10 -11.22
C ALA A 74 8.64 -4.91 -11.48
N GLN A 75 7.95 -6.04 -11.66
CA GLN A 75 6.51 -6.08 -11.91
C GLN A 75 5.86 -7.37 -11.42
N LEU A 76 4.55 -7.34 -11.25
CA LEU A 76 3.72 -8.51 -11.01
C LEU A 76 3.15 -9.03 -12.33
N PHE A 77 3.25 -10.34 -12.53
CA PHE A 77 2.71 -11.05 -13.68
C PHE A 77 1.65 -12.06 -13.24
N ASP A 78 0.40 -11.78 -13.61
CA ASP A 78 -0.75 -12.63 -13.32
C ASP A 78 -1.00 -13.57 -14.49
N SER A 79 -0.68 -14.85 -14.30
CA SER A 79 -0.76 -15.86 -15.35
C SER A 79 -2.16 -16.43 -15.57
N ARG A 80 -3.18 -15.98 -14.84
CA ARG A 80 -4.57 -16.47 -14.99
C ARG A 80 -5.16 -16.12 -16.36
N SER A 81 -4.69 -15.03 -16.97
CA SER A 81 -5.02 -14.67 -18.34
C SER A 81 -3.93 -13.78 -18.94
N SER A 82 -3.58 -14.01 -20.21
CA SER A 82 -2.64 -13.16 -20.95
C SER A 82 -3.18 -11.73 -21.19
N SER A 83 -4.47 -11.51 -20.96
CA SER A 83 -5.10 -10.20 -21.09
C SER A 83 -4.95 -9.35 -19.82
N ILE A 84 -4.50 -9.92 -18.71
CA ILE A 84 -4.22 -9.15 -17.50
C ILE A 84 -2.90 -8.41 -17.70
N ALA A 85 -2.93 -7.10 -17.55
CA ALA A 85 -1.76 -6.26 -17.65
C ALA A 85 -0.82 -6.48 -16.45
N VAL A 86 0.48 -6.56 -16.74
CA VAL A 86 1.53 -6.54 -15.71
C VAL A 86 1.44 -5.28 -14.86
N GLN A 87 1.76 -5.39 -13.56
CA GLN A 87 1.70 -4.24 -12.65
C GLN A 87 3.08 -3.90 -12.12
N GLY A 88 3.60 -2.74 -12.51
CA GLY A 88 4.85 -2.22 -11.97
C GLY A 88 4.69 -1.71 -10.54
N GLY A 89 5.72 -1.86 -9.73
CA GLY A 89 5.79 -1.29 -8.38
C GLY A 89 7.21 -1.14 -7.87
N ASN A 90 7.45 -0.28 -6.88
CA ASN A 90 8.79 -0.14 -6.31
C ASN A 90 9.16 -1.40 -5.52
N LEU A 91 10.28 -2.04 -5.86
CA LEU A 91 10.78 -3.24 -5.18
C LEU A 91 11.87 -2.84 -4.20
N TRP A 92 11.83 -3.42 -3.00
CA TRP A 92 13.04 -3.63 -2.21
C TRP A 92 13.33 -5.13 -2.10
N VAL A 93 14.61 -5.45 -1.99
CA VAL A 93 15.13 -6.80 -1.70
C VAL A 93 16.14 -6.69 -0.57
N VAL A 94 16.04 -7.59 0.41
CA VAL A 94 16.97 -7.71 1.54
C VAL A 94 17.43 -9.16 1.62
N TRP A 95 18.72 -9.39 1.82
CA TRP A 95 19.26 -10.74 2.01
C TRP A 95 20.34 -10.77 3.09
N ASN A 96 20.46 -11.91 3.75
CA ASN A 96 21.49 -12.13 4.76
C ASN A 96 22.88 -12.25 4.11
N SER A 97 23.95 -12.09 4.90
CA SER A 97 25.33 -12.09 4.39
C SER A 97 25.73 -13.41 3.69
N ALA A 98 25.09 -14.52 4.08
CA ALA A 98 25.32 -15.85 3.51
C ALA A 98 24.60 -16.08 2.17
N GLN A 99 23.66 -15.19 1.80
CA GLN A 99 22.74 -15.34 0.67
C GLN A 99 21.93 -16.63 0.75
N THR A 100 21.46 -17.01 1.94
CA THR A 100 20.61 -18.20 2.15
C THR A 100 19.17 -17.83 2.40
N GLU A 101 18.88 -16.58 2.77
CA GLU A 101 17.54 -16.09 3.07
C GLU A 101 17.33 -14.75 2.37
N VAL A 102 16.15 -14.55 1.80
CA VAL A 102 15.76 -13.31 1.12
C VAL A 102 14.34 -12.89 1.49
N TRP A 103 14.18 -11.59 1.73
CA TRP A 103 12.90 -10.92 1.86
C TRP A 103 12.76 -9.92 0.71
N ALA A 104 11.56 -9.81 0.15
CA ALA A 104 11.27 -8.85 -0.89
C ALA A 104 9.84 -8.32 -0.77
N TYR A 105 9.64 -7.09 -1.22
CA TYR A 105 8.32 -6.48 -1.26
C TYR A 105 8.21 -5.48 -2.42
N LEU A 106 7.26 -5.76 -3.32
CA LEU A 106 6.82 -4.85 -4.36
C LEU A 106 5.65 -3.94 -3.89
N SER A 107 5.90 -2.64 -3.77
CA SER A 107 4.87 -1.65 -3.48
C SER A 107 3.95 -1.44 -4.68
N VAL A 108 2.69 -1.85 -4.54
CA VAL A 108 1.57 -1.61 -5.46
C VAL A 108 0.36 -1.17 -4.63
N ASP A 109 -0.80 -0.94 -5.24
CA ASP A 109 -2.00 -0.66 -4.47
C ASP A 109 -2.52 -1.88 -3.68
N SER A 110 -3.18 -1.63 -2.55
CA SER A 110 -3.62 -2.69 -1.63
C SER A 110 -4.52 -3.72 -2.30
N VAL A 111 -5.46 -3.32 -3.16
CA VAL A 111 -6.32 -4.27 -3.88
C VAL A 111 -5.50 -5.11 -4.86
N VAL A 112 -4.50 -4.50 -5.51
CA VAL A 112 -3.55 -5.20 -6.39
C VAL A 112 -2.73 -6.22 -5.59
N GLY A 113 -2.24 -5.86 -4.39
CA GLY A 113 -1.56 -6.79 -3.50
C GLY A 113 -2.44 -7.97 -3.08
N ASN A 114 -3.68 -7.69 -2.66
CA ASN A 114 -4.65 -8.72 -2.28
C ASN A 114 -4.92 -9.68 -3.44
N ARG A 115 -5.33 -9.18 -4.62
CA ARG A 115 -5.59 -10.07 -5.76
C ARG A 115 -4.37 -10.90 -6.13
N SER A 116 -3.16 -10.36 -5.99
CA SER A 116 -1.93 -11.06 -6.35
C SER A 116 -1.64 -12.24 -5.42
N TYR A 117 -1.99 -12.10 -4.14
CA TYR A 117 -1.92 -13.18 -3.15
C TYR A 117 -3.06 -14.20 -3.31
N PHE A 118 -4.28 -13.76 -3.65
CA PHE A 118 -5.45 -14.63 -3.73
C PHE A 118 -5.60 -15.38 -5.06
N ALA A 119 -5.02 -14.88 -6.16
CA ALA A 119 -5.03 -15.52 -7.46
C ALA A 119 -4.60 -16.99 -7.39
N GLN A 120 -5.25 -17.87 -8.16
CA GLN A 120 -4.81 -19.25 -8.37
C GLN A 120 -4.43 -19.50 -9.84
N PRO A 121 -3.15 -19.85 -10.13
CA PRO A 121 -2.01 -19.80 -9.22
C PRO A 121 -1.69 -18.35 -8.78
N ARG A 122 -1.00 -18.21 -7.64
CA ARG A 122 -0.56 -16.89 -7.15
C ARG A 122 0.31 -16.18 -8.17
N VAL A 123 0.16 -14.86 -8.20
CA VAL A 123 0.87 -13.96 -9.11
C VAL A 123 2.38 -14.03 -8.87
N GLN A 124 3.14 -13.90 -9.95
CA GLN A 124 4.60 -14.01 -9.94
C GLN A 124 5.26 -12.65 -9.92
N LEU A 125 6.37 -12.52 -9.19
CA LEU A 125 7.29 -11.38 -9.33
C LEU A 125 8.18 -11.60 -10.56
N GLN A 126 8.27 -10.62 -11.44
CA GLN A 126 9.25 -10.57 -12.51
C GLN A 126 10.23 -9.43 -12.27
N ILE A 127 11.52 -9.73 -12.41
CA ILE A 127 12.61 -8.79 -12.20
C ILE A 127 13.45 -8.73 -13.48
N ASP A 128 13.83 -7.52 -13.91
CA ASP A 128 14.75 -7.35 -15.03
C ASP A 128 16.14 -7.97 -14.71
N PRO A 129 16.69 -8.87 -15.55
CA PRO A 129 18.05 -9.38 -15.40
C PRO A 129 19.14 -8.30 -15.30
N ALA A 130 18.89 -7.07 -15.78
CA ALA A 130 19.80 -5.95 -15.62
C ALA A 130 20.15 -5.67 -14.14
N THR A 131 19.23 -5.97 -13.21
CA THR A 131 19.42 -5.81 -11.75
C THR A 131 20.62 -6.59 -11.19
N GLU A 132 21.08 -7.63 -11.89
CA GLU A 132 22.28 -8.38 -11.51
C GLU A 132 23.59 -7.62 -11.77
N LYS A 133 23.52 -6.48 -12.49
CA LYS A 133 24.67 -5.72 -12.97
C LYS A 133 24.59 -4.22 -12.69
N THR A 134 23.46 -3.72 -12.22
CA THR A 134 23.23 -2.30 -11.96
C THR A 134 23.05 -2.04 -10.48
N ALA A 135 23.52 -0.88 -10.01
CA ALA A 135 23.31 -0.45 -8.63
C ALA A 135 21.85 -0.10 -8.37
N GLY A 136 21.43 -0.26 -7.11
CA GLY A 136 20.09 0.12 -6.68
C GLY A 136 19.86 1.62 -6.72
N GLU A 137 18.59 2.00 -6.69
CA GLU A 137 18.14 3.38 -6.88
C GLU A 137 18.03 4.19 -5.58
N ASN A 138 18.34 3.60 -4.42
CA ASN A 138 18.26 4.24 -3.09
C ASN A 138 16.88 4.88 -2.82
N LEU A 139 15.81 4.14 -3.12
CA LEU A 139 14.44 4.61 -2.94
C LEU A 139 14.03 4.77 -1.48
N ILE A 140 14.74 4.12 -0.55
CA ILE A 140 14.68 4.38 0.88
C ILE A 140 15.91 5.19 1.26
N SER A 141 15.71 6.22 2.08
CA SER A 141 16.77 7.13 2.51
C SER A 141 17.98 6.37 3.04
N THR A 142 19.17 6.72 2.55
CA THR A 142 20.43 6.09 2.97
C THR A 142 20.74 6.34 4.45
N ALA A 143 20.14 7.37 5.05
CA ALA A 143 20.22 7.60 6.50
C ALA A 143 19.47 6.53 7.32
N LEU A 144 18.44 5.89 6.75
CA LEU A 144 17.64 4.88 7.45
C LEU A 144 18.28 3.50 7.44
N TRP A 145 18.89 3.13 6.30
CA TRP A 145 19.38 1.78 6.10
C TRP A 145 20.67 1.61 5.29
N GLY A 146 21.34 2.71 4.92
CA GLY A 146 22.56 2.65 4.11
C GLY A 146 22.31 2.75 2.60
N SER A 147 23.38 2.71 1.82
CA SER A 147 23.32 2.70 0.35
C SER A 147 22.98 1.32 -0.18
N ASP A 148 22.16 1.28 -1.22
CA ASP A 148 21.88 0.03 -1.93
C ASP A 148 23.16 -0.68 -2.41
N ALA A 149 23.08 -2.00 -2.47
CA ALA A 149 24.11 -2.84 -3.06
C ALA A 149 24.34 -2.47 -4.54
N ALA A 150 25.55 -2.78 -5.02
CA ALA A 150 25.95 -2.54 -6.40
C ALA A 150 25.18 -3.39 -7.43
N SER A 151 24.55 -4.49 -7.00
CA SER A 151 23.60 -5.29 -7.77
C SER A 151 22.93 -6.37 -6.91
N ILE A 152 21.89 -7.02 -7.44
CA ILE A 152 21.31 -8.24 -6.85
C ILE A 152 22.21 -9.44 -7.21
N PRO A 153 22.68 -10.26 -6.25
CA PRO A 153 23.44 -11.47 -6.56
C PRO A 153 22.61 -12.48 -7.36
N SER A 154 23.23 -13.20 -8.30
CA SER A 154 22.51 -14.14 -9.19
C SER A 154 21.70 -15.21 -8.46
N ALA A 155 22.17 -15.68 -7.29
CA ALA A 155 21.43 -16.63 -6.46
C ALA A 155 20.12 -16.02 -5.93
N ILE A 156 20.17 -14.76 -5.48
CA ILE A 156 19.03 -14.01 -4.98
C ILE A 156 18.06 -13.67 -6.11
N TYR A 157 18.57 -13.21 -7.26
CA TYR A 157 17.77 -12.97 -8.45
C TYR A 157 17.03 -14.23 -8.91
N THR A 158 17.74 -15.37 -8.97
CA THR A 158 17.14 -16.65 -9.37
C THR A 158 16.06 -17.12 -8.38
N ALA A 159 16.26 -16.89 -7.08
CA ALA A 159 15.28 -17.23 -6.06
C ALA A 159 13.99 -16.40 -6.16
N LEU A 160 14.10 -15.11 -6.55
CA LEU A 160 12.97 -14.19 -6.62
C LEU A 160 12.27 -14.13 -7.97
N ASN A 161 13.01 -14.27 -9.08
CA ASN A 161 12.44 -14.11 -10.40
C ASN A 161 11.48 -15.27 -10.73
N ASN A 162 10.23 -14.95 -11.02
CA ASN A 162 9.07 -15.83 -11.13
C ASN A 162 8.62 -16.51 -9.82
N ALA A 163 9.16 -16.10 -8.67
CA ALA A 163 8.64 -16.51 -7.37
C ALA A 163 7.22 -15.97 -7.18
N ARG A 164 6.39 -16.73 -6.48
CA ARG A 164 4.99 -16.38 -6.23
C ARG A 164 4.86 -15.51 -4.99
N VAL A 165 3.98 -14.52 -5.04
CA VAL A 165 3.61 -13.71 -3.88
C VAL A 165 3.22 -14.63 -2.73
N THR A 166 3.81 -14.43 -1.55
CA THR A 166 3.51 -15.22 -0.35
C THR A 166 2.64 -14.46 0.64
N ALA A 167 2.57 -13.14 0.53
CA ALA A 167 1.78 -12.29 1.40
C ALA A 167 1.28 -11.02 0.70
N ALA A 168 0.07 -10.58 1.03
CA ALA A 168 -0.44 -9.27 0.65
C ALA A 168 -0.32 -8.28 1.82
N PHE A 169 0.45 -7.22 1.63
CA PHE A 169 0.55 -6.11 2.57
C PHE A 169 -0.55 -5.11 2.22
N THR A 170 -1.53 -4.93 3.10
CA THR A 170 -2.74 -4.17 2.80
C THR A 170 -3.07 -3.18 3.91
N ASP A 171 -3.47 -1.98 3.52
CA ASP A 171 -3.97 -0.92 4.41
C ASP A 171 -5.51 -0.94 4.54
N ILE A 172 -6.17 -1.89 3.88
CA ILE A 172 -7.58 -2.23 4.04
C ILE A 172 -7.72 -3.73 4.29
N ARG A 173 -8.87 -4.22 4.72
CA ARG A 173 -9.07 -5.67 4.82
C ARG A 173 -9.14 -6.34 3.44
N PRO A 174 -8.78 -7.62 3.32
CA PRO A 174 -9.06 -8.40 2.12
C PRO A 174 -10.53 -8.36 1.67
N GLU A 175 -11.46 -8.34 2.62
CA GLU A 175 -12.89 -8.17 2.36
C GLU A 175 -13.20 -6.80 1.72
N ASP A 176 -12.65 -5.72 2.28
CA ASP A 176 -12.77 -4.37 1.72
C ASP A 176 -12.11 -4.27 0.33
N ALA A 177 -11.01 -4.99 0.11
CA ALA A 177 -10.34 -5.04 -1.17
C ALA A 177 -11.20 -5.75 -2.23
N LYS A 178 -11.84 -6.87 -1.86
CA LYS A 178 -12.81 -7.54 -2.74
C LYS A 178 -13.98 -6.63 -3.06
N PHE A 179 -14.49 -5.88 -2.08
CA PHE A 179 -15.56 -4.93 -2.33
C PHE A 179 -15.15 -3.77 -3.25
N ALA A 180 -14.00 -3.15 -3.01
CA ALA A 180 -13.48 -2.10 -3.89
C ALA A 180 -13.33 -2.63 -5.34
N GLN A 181 -12.82 -3.85 -5.49
CA GLN A 181 -12.72 -4.53 -6.77
C GLN A 181 -14.10 -4.78 -7.41
N SER A 182 -15.05 -5.35 -6.67
CA SER A 182 -16.42 -5.60 -7.15
C SER A 182 -17.15 -4.31 -7.52
N ARG A 183 -17.00 -3.25 -6.71
CA ARG A 183 -17.51 -1.91 -6.99
C ARG A 183 -16.89 -1.34 -8.27
N ALA A 184 -15.58 -1.51 -8.46
CA ALA A 184 -14.90 -1.03 -9.66
C ALA A 184 -15.44 -1.70 -10.93
N VAL A 185 -15.59 -3.04 -10.94
CA VAL A 185 -16.03 -3.78 -12.15
C VAL A 185 -17.54 -3.77 -12.37
N SER A 186 -18.34 -3.45 -11.36
CA SER A 186 -19.80 -3.36 -11.49
C SER A 186 -20.21 -2.21 -12.43
N VAL A 187 -21.38 -2.35 -13.07
CA VAL A 187 -21.98 -1.31 -13.91
C VAL A 187 -22.07 0.02 -13.15
N LEU A 188 -21.78 1.13 -13.82
CA LEU A 188 -21.85 2.46 -13.20
C LEU A 188 -23.25 2.73 -12.64
N ASN A 189 -23.31 3.08 -11.36
CA ASN A 189 -24.52 3.53 -10.69
C ASN A 189 -24.33 4.96 -10.18
N THR A 190 -24.88 5.95 -10.87
CA THR A 190 -24.69 7.37 -10.50
C THR A 190 -25.57 7.83 -9.33
N SER A 191 -26.48 6.99 -8.84
CA SER A 191 -27.36 7.34 -7.70
C SER A 191 -26.69 7.15 -6.35
N ASN A 192 -25.82 6.14 -6.22
CA ASN A 192 -25.17 5.79 -4.96
C ASN A 192 -23.72 5.28 -5.12
N TYR A 193 -23.21 5.27 -6.36
CA TYR A 193 -21.87 4.80 -6.73
C TYR A 193 -21.55 3.41 -6.21
N SER A 194 -22.54 2.51 -6.16
CA SER A 194 -22.35 1.09 -5.82
C SER A 194 -21.60 0.32 -6.90
N GLY A 195 -21.51 0.87 -8.11
CA GLY A 195 -20.65 0.39 -9.19
C GLY A 195 -20.05 1.58 -9.95
N LEU A 196 -18.83 1.42 -10.47
CA LEU A 196 -18.04 2.50 -11.09
C LEU A 196 -17.83 2.33 -12.59
N GLY A 197 -18.28 1.22 -13.16
CA GLY A 197 -18.33 1.01 -14.60
C GLY A 197 -17.05 0.45 -15.23
N TYR A 198 -15.97 0.18 -14.51
CA TYR A 198 -14.75 -0.28 -15.19
C TYR A 198 -14.91 -1.65 -15.87
N GLY A 199 -15.85 -2.51 -15.43
CA GLY A 199 -16.03 -3.87 -15.95
C GLY A 199 -17.08 -4.07 -17.05
N THR A 200 -17.48 -3.02 -17.80
CA THR A 200 -18.49 -3.17 -18.87
C THR A 200 -17.92 -3.63 -20.21
N GLY A 201 -16.67 -4.10 -20.24
CA GLY A 201 -16.06 -4.69 -21.43
C GLY A 201 -16.60 -6.10 -21.74
N PRO A 202 -16.16 -6.72 -22.85
CA PRO A 202 -16.53 -8.09 -23.19
C PRO A 202 -16.06 -9.13 -22.17
N ASN A 203 -15.03 -8.80 -21.38
CA ASN A 203 -14.60 -9.60 -20.23
C ASN A 203 -15.07 -8.91 -18.94
N THR A 204 -15.95 -9.57 -18.18
CA THR A 204 -16.46 -9.03 -16.91
C THR A 204 -15.51 -9.23 -15.74
N LEU A 205 -14.48 -10.07 -15.89
CA LEU A 205 -13.46 -10.35 -14.87
C LEU A 205 -12.25 -9.40 -14.98
N ILE A 206 -12.04 -8.77 -16.14
CA ILE A 206 -10.96 -7.81 -16.37
C ILE A 206 -11.59 -6.48 -16.77
N GLY A 207 -11.46 -5.48 -15.92
CA GLY A 207 -11.95 -4.14 -16.15
C GLY A 207 -11.05 -3.33 -17.09
N THR A 208 -11.61 -2.24 -17.57
CA THR A 208 -10.91 -1.15 -18.25
C THR A 208 -9.80 -0.61 -17.35
N LEU A 209 -8.61 -0.40 -17.92
CA LEU A 209 -7.48 0.22 -17.21
C LEU A 209 -7.90 1.54 -16.59
N VAL A 210 -7.55 1.76 -15.33
CA VAL A 210 -7.61 3.04 -14.65
C VAL A 210 -6.32 3.79 -14.99
N GLU A 211 -6.42 4.91 -15.68
CA GLU A 211 -5.26 5.66 -16.19
C GLU A 211 -4.91 6.84 -15.26
N SER A 212 -3.60 7.13 -15.16
CA SER A 212 -3.08 8.33 -14.52
C SER A 212 -3.37 9.58 -15.35
N ALA A 213 -3.68 10.69 -14.67
CA ALA A 213 -3.75 12.02 -15.29
C ALA A 213 -2.37 12.69 -15.46
N PHE A 214 -1.31 12.10 -14.90
CA PHE A 214 0.03 12.69 -14.81
C PHE A 214 1.09 11.93 -15.62
N SER A 215 0.91 10.63 -15.83
CA SER A 215 1.88 9.79 -16.52
C SER A 215 1.22 8.66 -17.32
N THR A 216 2.03 7.71 -17.79
CA THR A 216 1.54 6.48 -18.43
C THR A 216 1.25 5.36 -17.42
N ALA A 217 1.36 5.63 -16.11
CA ALA A 217 0.99 4.69 -15.07
C ALA A 217 -0.50 4.35 -15.17
N ASN A 218 -0.83 3.12 -14.83
CA ASN A 218 -2.19 2.62 -14.84
C ASN A 218 -2.35 1.51 -13.80
N ALA A 219 -3.58 1.28 -13.39
CA ALA A 219 -3.98 0.18 -12.55
C ALA A 219 -5.15 -0.55 -13.23
N GLU A 220 -5.15 -1.87 -13.24
CA GLU A 220 -6.23 -2.64 -13.89
C GLU A 220 -7.15 -3.23 -12.83
N PRO A 221 -8.47 -3.03 -12.86
CA PRO A 221 -9.37 -3.83 -12.01
C PRO A 221 -9.40 -5.26 -12.54
N VAL A 222 -9.04 -6.25 -11.72
CA VAL A 222 -9.13 -7.68 -12.08
C VAL A 222 -9.80 -8.42 -10.95
N ASP A 223 -10.86 -9.15 -11.26
CA ASP A 223 -11.64 -9.86 -10.26
C ASP A 223 -10.82 -10.99 -9.61
N PHE A 224 -11.08 -11.20 -8.32
CA PHE A 224 -10.45 -12.24 -7.52
C PHE A 224 -11.42 -12.65 -6.43
N ASN A 225 -11.26 -13.84 -5.84
CA ASN A 225 -12.05 -14.24 -4.68
C ASN A 225 -11.15 -14.41 -3.46
N ILE A 226 -11.71 -14.23 -2.27
CA ILE A 226 -11.03 -14.49 -0.99
C ILE A 226 -11.51 -15.79 -0.33
N SER A 227 -12.43 -16.50 -0.98
CA SER A 227 -12.97 -17.80 -0.56
C SER A 227 -13.65 -18.46 -1.77
N GLY A 228 -13.98 -19.75 -1.68
CA GLY A 228 -14.49 -20.49 -2.83
C GLY A 228 -13.38 -20.75 -3.85
N ASP A 229 -13.69 -20.60 -5.14
CA ASP A 229 -12.75 -20.86 -6.24
C ASP A 229 -12.28 -19.56 -6.92
N ASP A 230 -11.15 -19.60 -7.61
CA ASP A 230 -10.68 -18.47 -8.41
C ASP A 230 -11.65 -18.16 -9.58
N PRO A 231 -12.01 -16.89 -9.83
CA PRO A 231 -12.94 -16.54 -10.92
C PRO A 231 -12.47 -16.92 -12.32
N PHE A 232 -11.16 -17.02 -12.56
CA PHE A 232 -10.57 -17.41 -13.84
C PHE A 232 -10.40 -18.92 -13.96
N ASN A 233 -10.31 -19.63 -12.84
CA ASN A 233 -10.27 -21.08 -12.80
C ASN A 233 -11.15 -21.62 -11.68
N THR A 234 -12.41 -21.92 -12.01
CA THR A 234 -13.41 -22.40 -11.04
C THR A 234 -13.14 -23.81 -10.51
N SER A 235 -12.00 -24.43 -10.84
CA SER A 235 -11.55 -25.70 -10.26
C SER A 235 -10.42 -25.52 -9.25
N ASP A 236 -9.85 -24.31 -9.13
CA ASP A 236 -8.77 -24.01 -8.20
C ASP A 236 -9.33 -23.26 -6.98
N PRO A 237 -9.42 -23.92 -5.81
CA PRO A 237 -9.93 -23.28 -4.61
C PRO A 237 -8.94 -22.26 -4.04
N ILE A 238 -9.47 -21.18 -3.48
CA ILE A 238 -8.69 -20.20 -2.73
C ILE A 238 -8.18 -20.86 -1.43
N PRO A 239 -6.86 -20.92 -1.19
CA PRO A 239 -6.29 -21.49 0.03
C PRO A 239 -6.78 -20.78 1.30
N THR A 240 -6.85 -21.52 2.40
CA THR A 240 -7.18 -20.94 3.70
C THR A 240 -6.12 -19.91 4.10
N TRP A 241 -6.57 -18.72 4.47
CA TRP A 241 -5.72 -17.58 4.77
C TRP A 241 -6.10 -16.94 6.10
N THR A 242 -5.24 -16.05 6.57
CA THR A 242 -5.48 -15.22 7.75
C THR A 242 -4.87 -13.83 7.57
N THR A 243 -5.14 -12.90 8.49
CA THR A 243 -4.47 -11.61 8.55
C THR A 243 -3.66 -11.46 9.83
N ILE A 244 -2.51 -10.79 9.72
CA ILE A 244 -1.65 -10.41 10.83
C ILE A 244 -1.66 -8.89 10.89
N SER A 245 -2.23 -8.33 11.95
CA SER A 245 -2.26 -6.87 12.14
C SER A 245 -0.88 -6.32 12.47
N VAL A 246 -0.50 -5.25 11.78
CA VAL A 246 0.80 -4.57 11.91
C VAL A 246 0.67 -3.35 12.83
N GLY A 247 -0.24 -2.44 12.50
CA GLY A 247 -0.44 -1.18 13.21
C GLY A 247 -1.56 -0.36 12.60
N ALA A 248 -1.77 0.87 13.05
CA ALA A 248 -2.73 1.79 12.47
C ALA A 248 -2.03 3.07 12.01
N ALA A 249 -2.30 3.47 10.77
CA ALA A 249 -1.76 4.68 10.16
C ALA A 249 -2.89 5.66 9.82
N PRO A 250 -2.71 6.97 10.07
CA PRO A 250 -3.68 7.97 9.67
C PRO A 250 -3.58 8.25 8.17
N ILE A 251 -4.73 8.54 7.56
CA ILE A 251 -4.79 9.32 6.32
C ILE A 251 -4.50 10.77 6.72
N VAL A 252 -3.69 11.46 5.92
CA VAL A 252 -3.42 12.90 6.06
C VAL A 252 -3.88 13.62 4.80
N PHE A 253 -4.59 14.74 4.96
CA PHE A 253 -4.92 15.63 3.85
C PHE A 253 -3.75 16.58 3.60
N LEU A 254 -3.18 16.51 2.41
CA LEU A 254 -1.95 17.21 2.01
C LEU A 254 -2.31 18.35 1.07
N ILE A 255 -1.64 19.50 1.22
CA ILE A 255 -1.86 20.67 0.38
C ILE A 255 -0.58 21.25 -0.19
N ASN A 256 -0.66 21.72 -1.43
CA ASN A 256 0.34 22.56 -2.07
C ASN A 256 0.08 24.03 -1.71
N ARG A 257 1.02 24.66 -1.01
CA ARG A 257 0.95 26.03 -0.49
C ARG A 257 1.82 27.00 -1.31
N THR A 258 2.15 26.67 -2.55
CA THR A 258 3.02 27.52 -3.39
C THR A 258 2.32 28.77 -3.91
N ASP A 259 0.98 28.85 -3.89
CA ASP A 259 0.25 30.09 -4.17
C ASP A 259 -0.06 30.87 -2.90
N ALA A 260 0.51 32.07 -2.78
CA ALA A 260 0.18 32.98 -1.68
C ALA A 260 -1.25 33.55 -1.75
N SER A 261 -1.92 33.46 -2.90
CA SER A 261 -3.34 33.87 -3.06
C SER A 261 -4.32 32.73 -2.81
N GLY A 262 -3.87 31.48 -2.99
CA GLY A 262 -4.67 30.27 -2.87
C GLY A 262 -4.45 29.54 -1.55
N LEU A 263 -4.09 28.26 -1.60
CA LEU A 263 -3.91 27.41 -0.42
C LEU A 263 -2.70 27.80 0.44
N GLY A 264 -1.77 28.60 -0.08
CA GLY A 264 -0.59 29.11 0.63
C GLY A 264 -0.76 30.47 1.30
N ARG A 265 -1.97 31.03 1.33
CA ARG A 265 -2.22 32.33 1.97
C ARG A 265 -1.97 32.29 3.47
N THR A 266 -1.40 33.38 4.00
CA THR A 266 -1.07 33.52 5.43
C THR A 266 -2.23 34.07 6.25
N SER A 267 -2.94 35.07 5.72
CA SER A 267 -4.19 35.58 6.31
C SER A 267 -5.34 34.66 5.96
N GLY A 268 -6.06 34.15 6.97
CA GLY A 268 -7.11 33.15 6.74
C GLY A 268 -6.56 31.82 6.21
N ALA A 269 -5.34 31.46 6.63
CA ALA A 269 -4.70 30.20 6.24
C ALA A 269 -5.60 29.00 6.56
N PHE A 270 -5.66 28.06 5.63
CA PHE A 270 -6.41 26.82 5.81
C PHE A 270 -5.66 25.88 6.73
N LYS A 271 -6.27 25.59 7.87
CA LYS A 271 -5.71 24.70 8.90
C LYS A 271 -6.53 23.44 9.11
N ASN A 272 -7.79 23.49 8.70
CA ASN A 272 -8.77 22.44 8.88
C ASN A 272 -9.51 22.20 7.56
N ILE A 273 -9.94 20.97 7.37
CA ILE A 273 -10.99 20.60 6.44
C ILE A 273 -12.04 19.82 7.21
N THR A 274 -13.31 20.13 6.99
CA THR A 274 -14.42 19.32 7.53
C THR A 274 -14.84 18.25 6.53
N ASP A 275 -15.60 17.25 6.98
CA ASP A 275 -16.17 16.25 6.05
C ASP A 275 -16.95 16.90 4.92
N ALA A 276 -17.86 17.82 5.23
CA ALA A 276 -18.69 18.49 4.24
C ALA A 276 -17.86 19.28 3.21
N GLU A 277 -16.79 19.93 3.64
CA GLU A 277 -15.86 20.65 2.75
C GLU A 277 -15.08 19.66 1.87
N ALA A 278 -14.57 18.58 2.45
CA ALA A 278 -13.87 17.53 1.72
C ALA A 278 -14.80 16.84 0.70
N GLN A 279 -16.04 16.58 1.08
CA GLN A 279 -17.09 16.03 0.24
C GLN A 279 -17.36 16.91 -0.99
N LYS A 280 -17.43 18.24 -0.84
CA LYS A 280 -17.59 19.17 -1.97
C LYS A 280 -16.41 19.15 -2.94
N ILE A 281 -15.19 19.22 -2.39
CA ILE A 281 -13.94 19.29 -3.15
C ILE A 281 -13.74 17.99 -3.95
N PHE A 282 -13.83 16.85 -3.27
CA PHE A 282 -13.49 15.57 -3.89
C PHE A 282 -14.64 14.97 -4.74
N SER A 283 -15.90 15.33 -4.51
CA SER A 283 -16.99 15.04 -5.47
C SER A 283 -16.91 15.88 -6.75
N GLY A 284 -16.08 16.93 -6.74
CA GLY A 284 -15.98 17.90 -7.81
C GLY A 284 -17.18 18.85 -7.89
N THR A 285 -17.94 18.98 -6.82
CA THR A 285 -19.08 19.90 -6.73
C THR A 285 -18.59 21.34 -6.71
N GLU A 286 -17.57 21.63 -5.90
CA GLU A 286 -16.97 22.96 -5.76
C GLU A 286 -15.48 22.80 -5.45
N CYS A 287 -14.61 23.31 -6.34
CA CYS A 287 -13.16 23.14 -6.24
C CYS A 287 -12.46 24.49 -6.28
N ASP A 288 -12.75 25.34 -5.31
CA ASP A 288 -12.03 26.56 -5.02
C ASP A 288 -11.91 26.76 -3.50
N THR A 289 -11.24 27.84 -3.11
CA THR A 289 -11.08 28.22 -1.72
C THR A 289 -12.39 28.55 -0.98
N ASN A 290 -13.51 28.75 -1.67
CA ASN A 290 -14.83 28.94 -1.07
C ASN A 290 -15.30 27.64 -0.41
N ALA A 291 -15.03 26.51 -1.07
CA ALA A 291 -15.35 25.18 -0.56
C ALA A 291 -14.72 24.87 0.81
N LEU A 292 -13.66 25.59 1.22
CA LEU A 292 -12.97 25.48 2.51
C LEU A 292 -13.36 26.59 3.51
N GLY A 293 -14.49 27.27 3.29
CA GLY A 293 -14.93 28.39 4.14
C GLY A 293 -14.02 29.61 4.07
N GLY A 294 -13.26 29.76 2.97
CA GLY A 294 -12.30 30.82 2.79
C GLY A 294 -12.92 32.23 2.71
N THR A 295 -12.28 33.21 3.35
CA THR A 295 -12.61 34.63 3.15
C THR A 295 -11.62 35.26 2.17
N GLY A 296 -12.09 35.86 1.07
CA GLY A 296 -11.22 36.55 0.11
C GLY A 296 -11.60 36.27 -1.35
N THR A 297 -10.65 36.47 -2.28
CA THR A 297 -10.82 36.07 -3.67
C THR A 297 -10.77 34.55 -3.77
N ASP A 298 -11.75 33.98 -4.47
CA ASP A 298 -11.80 32.55 -4.71
C ASP A 298 -10.74 32.12 -5.72
N VAL A 299 -9.92 31.15 -5.31
CA VAL A 299 -8.85 30.55 -6.11
C VAL A 299 -9.17 29.08 -6.34
N ALA A 300 -9.04 28.64 -7.58
CA ALA A 300 -9.25 27.24 -7.96
C ALA A 300 -8.35 26.30 -7.17
N ILE A 301 -8.93 25.21 -6.66
CA ILE A 301 -8.26 24.10 -5.98
C ILE A 301 -8.22 22.90 -6.93
N ASN A 302 -7.14 22.13 -6.92
CA ASN A 302 -6.97 20.97 -7.77
C ASN A 302 -6.94 19.66 -6.96
N PRO A 303 -8.08 18.96 -6.79
CA PRO A 303 -8.11 17.73 -6.02
C PRO A 303 -7.38 16.61 -6.76
N ILE A 304 -6.47 15.94 -6.07
CA ILE A 304 -5.74 14.76 -6.54
C ILE A 304 -6.35 13.56 -5.82
N GLN A 305 -6.82 12.59 -6.60
CA GLN A 305 -7.52 11.41 -6.11
C GLN A 305 -6.78 10.15 -6.51
N ARG A 306 -6.97 9.11 -5.72
CA ARG A 306 -6.42 7.79 -5.98
C ARG A 306 -7.34 6.94 -6.83
N GLU A 307 -6.76 5.95 -7.50
CA GLU A 307 -7.51 4.99 -8.29
C GLU A 307 -8.55 4.24 -7.42
N PRO A 308 -9.70 3.83 -8.01
CA PRO A 308 -10.76 3.13 -7.24
C PRO A 308 -10.36 1.78 -6.63
N ILE A 309 -9.24 1.21 -7.07
CA ILE A 309 -8.66 -0.02 -6.50
C ILE A 309 -7.51 0.27 -5.51
N SER A 310 -7.43 1.51 -5.01
CA SER A 310 -6.52 1.88 -3.95
C SER A 310 -7.17 1.66 -2.58
N GLY A 311 -6.44 1.06 -1.65
CA GLY A 311 -6.90 0.99 -0.26
C GLY A 311 -6.87 2.35 0.44
N THR A 312 -6.01 3.28 -0.01
CA THR A 312 -6.02 4.67 0.44
C THR A 312 -7.29 5.40 -0.04
N MET A 313 -7.69 5.21 -1.30
CA MET A 313 -8.96 5.71 -1.84
C MET A 313 -10.13 5.13 -1.04
N ASN A 314 -10.19 3.80 -0.92
CA ASN A 314 -11.30 3.11 -0.25
C ASN A 314 -11.38 3.47 1.25
N THR A 315 -10.25 3.64 1.92
CA THR A 315 -10.27 4.15 3.30
C THR A 315 -10.91 5.53 3.30
N THR A 316 -10.34 6.51 2.60
CA THR A 316 -10.81 7.90 2.64
C THR A 316 -12.26 8.07 2.17
N GLU A 317 -12.64 7.38 1.09
CA GLU A 317 -14.01 7.33 0.56
C GLU A 317 -15.02 7.03 1.66
N PHE A 318 -14.76 6.00 2.46
CA PHE A 318 -15.75 5.49 3.38
C PHE A 318 -15.51 5.93 4.84
N CYS A 319 -14.41 6.65 5.16
CA CYS A 319 -14.28 7.36 6.46
C CYS A 319 -14.70 8.83 6.42
N VAL A 320 -14.60 9.47 5.26
CA VAL A 320 -14.66 10.94 5.14
C VAL A 320 -15.72 11.34 4.12
N PHE A 321 -15.63 10.81 2.91
CA PHE A 321 -16.46 11.32 1.81
C PHE A 321 -17.86 10.71 1.79
N ARG A 322 -18.00 9.50 2.31
CA ARG A 322 -19.26 8.78 2.49
C ARG A 322 -19.42 8.46 3.96
N ASP A 323 -20.02 9.40 4.66
CA ASP A 323 -20.51 9.19 6.00
C ASP A 323 -22.00 8.84 5.95
N SER A 324 -22.63 8.81 7.10
CA SER A 324 -24.07 8.64 7.26
C SER A 324 -24.93 9.84 6.88
N ALA A 325 -24.37 11.05 6.92
CA ALA A 325 -25.08 12.27 6.56
C ALA A 325 -25.19 12.34 5.03
N ASP A 326 -24.20 11.84 4.31
CA ASP A 326 -24.21 11.69 2.86
C ASP A 326 -23.64 10.33 2.39
N PRO A 327 -24.40 9.23 2.55
CA PRO A 327 -23.93 7.90 2.17
C PRO A 327 -23.85 7.70 0.65
N ASN A 328 -24.40 8.61 -0.14
CA ASN A 328 -24.47 8.52 -1.60
C ASN A 328 -23.41 9.37 -2.31
N ASN A 329 -22.67 10.21 -1.57
CA ASN A 329 -21.54 10.91 -2.14
C ASN A 329 -20.44 9.93 -2.60
N SER A 330 -19.48 10.43 -3.37
CA SER A 330 -18.39 9.65 -3.92
C SER A 330 -17.32 10.57 -4.49
N GLN A 331 -16.05 10.18 -4.39
CA GLN A 331 -14.99 10.85 -5.15
C GLN A 331 -15.16 10.66 -6.67
N GLU A 332 -15.81 9.56 -7.06
CA GLU A 332 -16.19 9.26 -8.45
C GLU A 332 -17.52 9.95 -8.83
N ALA A 333 -18.01 10.88 -8.01
CA ALA A 333 -19.20 11.65 -8.35
C ALA A 333 -18.99 12.44 -9.65
N ASN A 334 -20.04 12.48 -10.47
CA ASN A 334 -20.02 13.15 -11.78
C ASN A 334 -18.97 12.59 -12.76
N VAL A 335 -18.39 11.41 -12.50
CA VAL A 335 -17.53 10.69 -13.43
C VAL A 335 -18.43 9.82 -14.32
N GLY A 336 -18.29 9.97 -15.63
CA GLY A 336 -19.03 9.15 -16.58
C GLY A 336 -18.45 7.74 -16.64
N GLN A 337 -19.12 6.86 -17.40
CA GLN A 337 -18.62 5.52 -17.67
C GLN A 337 -17.15 5.57 -18.13
N PRO A 338 -16.21 4.90 -17.44
CA PRO A 338 -14.81 4.91 -17.82
C PRO A 338 -14.62 4.35 -19.23
N THR A 339 -13.91 5.09 -20.08
CA THR A 339 -13.49 4.66 -21.41
C THR A 339 -12.09 5.22 -21.62
N ILE A 340 -11.15 4.37 -22.04
CA ILE A 340 -9.75 4.75 -22.26
C ILE A 340 -9.66 5.96 -23.19
N GLY A 341 -8.80 6.93 -22.83
CA GLY A 341 -8.57 8.13 -23.63
C GLY A 341 -9.71 9.16 -23.60
N THR A 342 -10.66 9.05 -22.67
CA THR A 342 -11.74 10.03 -22.49
C THR A 342 -11.51 10.88 -21.23
N SER A 343 -12.26 11.98 -21.06
CA SER A 343 -12.15 12.81 -19.86
C SER A 343 -12.57 12.11 -18.55
N SER A 344 -13.23 10.94 -18.64
CA SER A 344 -13.58 10.11 -17.48
C SER A 344 -12.42 9.19 -17.06
N ASN A 345 -11.48 8.93 -17.99
CA ASN A 345 -10.32 8.08 -17.75
C ASN A 345 -9.19 8.38 -18.79
N PRO A 346 -8.07 8.97 -18.34
CA PRO A 346 -7.78 9.34 -16.96
C PRO A 346 -8.73 10.45 -16.47
N LEU A 347 -9.08 10.43 -15.18
CA LEU A 347 -9.86 11.52 -14.59
C LEU A 347 -8.99 12.78 -14.61
N LYS A 348 -9.29 13.67 -15.56
CA LYS A 348 -8.73 15.01 -15.69
C LYS A 348 -9.88 15.93 -16.08
N LYS A 349 -10.71 16.26 -15.10
CA LYS A 349 -12.03 16.86 -15.33
C LYS A 349 -12.22 18.08 -14.46
N GLY A 350 -12.66 19.19 -15.08
CA GLY A 350 -13.06 20.39 -14.36
C GLY A 350 -14.19 20.09 -13.37
N CYS A 351 -14.17 20.77 -12.22
CA CYS A 351 -15.25 20.70 -11.26
C CYS A 351 -16.48 21.46 -11.75
N LEU A 352 -17.65 21.16 -11.17
CA LEU A 352 -18.91 21.79 -11.53
C LEU A 352 -18.90 23.30 -11.20
N ALA A 353 -18.22 23.68 -10.11
CA ALA A 353 -17.98 25.05 -9.69
C ALA A 353 -16.53 25.25 -9.20
N GLY A 354 -16.13 26.52 -9.07
CA GLY A 354 -14.82 26.95 -8.55
C GLY A 354 -13.64 26.90 -9.51
N GLY A 355 -13.82 26.38 -10.73
CA GLY A 355 -12.79 26.42 -11.78
C GLY A 355 -11.59 25.47 -11.59
N GLY A 356 -11.54 24.75 -10.47
CA GLY A 356 -10.58 23.67 -10.21
C GLY A 356 -10.74 22.45 -11.12
N THR A 357 -9.71 21.61 -11.16
CA THR A 357 -9.71 20.34 -11.92
C THR A 357 -9.38 19.17 -11.00
N ARG A 358 -10.17 18.10 -11.09
CA ARG A 358 -9.87 16.82 -10.44
C ARG A 358 -8.92 15.99 -11.29
N TYR A 359 -7.92 15.40 -10.64
CA TYR A 359 -6.92 14.55 -11.26
C TYR A 359 -6.86 13.20 -10.58
N ARG A 360 -6.67 12.13 -11.35
CA ARG A 360 -6.35 10.80 -10.82
C ARG A 360 -4.85 10.53 -10.85
N ALA A 361 -4.34 10.05 -9.73
CA ALA A 361 -3.00 9.49 -9.58
C ALA A 361 -3.07 7.96 -9.42
N ILE A 362 -2.00 7.29 -9.84
CA ILE A 362 -1.79 5.85 -9.66
C ILE A 362 -0.72 5.64 -8.58
N GLY A 363 -1.13 5.12 -7.44
CA GLY A 363 -0.27 4.95 -6.28
C GLY A 363 0.07 6.26 -5.53
N THR A 364 0.46 6.11 -4.26
CA THR A 364 0.83 7.23 -3.37
C THR A 364 2.03 8.03 -3.91
N GLY A 365 2.95 7.33 -4.58
CA GLY A 365 4.15 7.94 -5.13
C GLY A 365 3.83 9.00 -6.18
N GLU A 366 2.86 8.75 -7.06
CA GLU A 366 2.45 9.74 -8.06
C GLU A 366 1.59 10.85 -7.45
N GLU A 367 0.68 10.51 -6.54
CA GLU A 367 -0.16 11.49 -5.85
C GLU A 367 0.68 12.55 -5.14
N ILE A 368 1.69 12.14 -4.38
CA ILE A 368 2.52 13.08 -3.63
C ILE A 368 3.60 13.69 -4.52
N ASN A 369 4.40 12.88 -5.21
CA ASN A 369 5.62 13.36 -5.87
C ASN A 369 5.38 14.00 -7.24
N THR A 370 4.16 13.87 -7.77
CA THR A 370 3.77 14.49 -9.04
C THR A 370 2.54 15.38 -8.86
N GLY A 371 1.46 14.83 -8.30
CA GLY A 371 0.20 15.54 -8.07
C GLY A 371 0.39 16.74 -7.14
N ILE A 372 0.57 16.50 -5.84
CA ILE A 372 0.75 17.56 -4.84
C ILE A 372 1.99 18.39 -5.12
N LEU A 373 3.13 17.75 -5.39
CA LEU A 373 4.40 18.46 -5.56
C LEU A 373 4.35 19.50 -6.70
N ASN A 374 3.77 19.14 -7.85
CA ASN A 374 3.88 19.94 -9.08
C ASN A 374 2.56 20.59 -9.54
N THR A 375 1.44 20.34 -8.83
CA THR A 375 0.16 20.98 -9.14
C THR A 375 -0.10 22.09 -8.13
N LYS A 376 -0.14 23.32 -8.62
CA LYS A 376 -0.44 24.51 -7.83
C LYS A 376 -1.83 24.41 -7.20
N ASP A 377 -1.97 24.83 -5.94
CA ASP A 377 -3.22 24.76 -5.16
C ASP A 377 -3.85 23.36 -5.14
N ALA A 378 -3.02 22.32 -5.18
CA ALA A 378 -3.48 20.95 -5.09
C ALA A 378 -3.80 20.54 -3.66
N ILE A 379 -4.81 19.68 -3.53
CA ILE A 379 -5.17 18.98 -2.30
C ILE A 379 -5.32 17.48 -2.61
N GLY A 380 -4.83 16.62 -1.73
CA GLY A 380 -4.91 15.16 -1.88
C GLY A 380 -4.78 14.49 -0.52
N TYR A 381 -4.66 13.17 -0.50
CA TYR A 381 -4.62 12.43 0.75
C TYR A 381 -3.76 11.17 0.66
N ALA A 382 -3.06 10.82 1.73
CA ALA A 382 -2.26 9.61 1.76
C ALA A 382 -2.23 9.01 3.16
N PHE A 383 -1.99 7.70 3.26
CA PHE A 383 -1.50 7.17 4.53
C PHE A 383 -0.17 7.82 4.85
N PHE A 384 -0.09 8.42 6.04
CA PHE A 384 1.13 9.03 6.51
C PHE A 384 2.22 7.97 6.63
N SER A 385 3.37 8.27 6.05
CA SER A 385 4.66 7.71 6.42
C SER A 385 5.72 8.73 6.04
N TYR A 386 6.83 8.76 6.78
CA TYR A 386 7.95 9.64 6.45
C TYR A 386 8.51 9.35 5.05
N GLY A 387 8.44 8.10 4.60
CA GLY A 387 8.80 7.71 3.23
C GLY A 387 7.88 8.36 2.19
N ASN A 388 6.56 8.27 2.39
CA ASN A 388 5.56 8.82 1.47
C ASN A 388 5.67 10.35 1.33
N VAL A 389 5.81 11.07 2.45
CA VAL A 389 5.82 12.55 2.45
C VAL A 389 7.21 13.17 2.28
N SER A 390 8.26 12.35 2.15
CA SER A 390 9.66 12.79 2.19
C SER A 390 10.01 13.97 1.28
N LYS A 391 9.43 14.04 0.07
CA LYS A 391 9.71 15.12 -0.90
C LYS A 391 9.04 16.45 -0.61
N ILE A 392 8.02 16.46 0.24
CA ILE A 392 7.24 17.65 0.60
C ILE A 392 7.36 18.00 2.10
N ALA A 393 8.11 17.21 2.87
CA ALA A 393 8.35 17.44 4.29
C ALA A 393 9.38 18.55 4.53
N GLY A 394 9.25 19.25 5.66
CA GLY A 394 10.24 20.24 6.12
C GLY A 394 10.31 21.54 5.31
N THR A 395 9.29 21.84 4.53
CA THR A 395 9.19 23.08 3.74
C THR A 395 7.80 23.69 3.90
N SER A 396 7.72 25.02 3.99
CA SER A 396 6.46 25.77 4.11
C SER A 396 5.64 25.80 2.81
N SER A 397 6.23 25.36 1.69
CA SER A 397 5.55 25.27 0.38
C SER A 397 4.51 24.15 0.32
N TYR A 398 4.49 23.25 1.30
CA TYR A 398 3.53 22.17 1.41
C TYR A 398 3.10 22.03 2.87
N GLY A 399 2.02 21.30 3.10
CA GLY A 399 1.62 20.99 4.47
C GLY A 399 0.46 20.03 4.54
N TYR A 400 -0.09 19.88 5.74
CA TYR A 400 -1.26 19.04 6.00
C TYR A 400 -2.35 19.82 6.75
N LEU A 401 -3.57 19.30 6.71
CA LEU A 401 -4.75 19.86 7.38
C LEU A 401 -5.21 18.96 8.54
N GLN A 402 -5.81 19.58 9.54
CA GLN A 402 -6.69 18.88 10.49
C GLN A 402 -7.93 18.37 9.74
N LEU A 403 -8.53 17.28 10.24
CA LEU A 403 -9.87 16.84 9.82
C LEU A 403 -10.81 17.06 10.99
N ASP A 404 -11.88 17.82 10.79
CA ASP A 404 -12.84 18.18 11.86
C ASP A 404 -12.17 18.69 13.15
N SER A 405 -11.14 19.52 13.00
CA SER A 405 -10.32 20.10 14.07
C SER A 405 -9.44 19.11 14.84
N GLU A 406 -9.31 17.87 14.37
CA GLU A 406 -8.41 16.86 14.94
C GLU A 406 -7.14 16.73 14.11
N ASP A 407 -5.98 16.81 14.77
CA ASP A 407 -4.67 16.69 14.10
C ASP A 407 -4.31 15.20 13.88
N PRO A 408 -4.00 14.76 12.64
CA PRO A 408 -3.63 13.37 12.37
C PRO A 408 -2.30 12.92 12.97
N ILE A 409 -1.34 13.83 13.16
CA ILE A 409 0.08 13.52 13.42
C ILE A 409 0.48 13.86 14.86
N PHE A 410 0.11 15.05 15.34
CA PHE A 410 0.56 15.59 16.63
C PHE A 410 -0.58 15.75 17.64
N SER A 411 -0.23 16.04 18.89
CA SER A 411 -1.21 16.31 19.95
C SER A 411 -1.95 17.64 19.77
N SER A 412 -1.35 18.56 19.01
CA SER A 412 -1.88 19.89 18.76
C SER A 412 -1.37 20.40 17.42
N TYR A 413 -2.27 20.91 16.60
CA TYR A 413 -1.92 21.53 15.32
C TYR A 413 -1.29 22.90 15.53
N THR A 414 -0.22 23.19 14.80
CA THR A 414 0.52 24.46 14.89
C THR A 414 0.44 25.24 13.58
N ASN A 415 1.21 24.83 12.58
CA ASN A 415 1.32 25.44 11.26
C ASN A 415 1.04 24.45 10.11
N GLY A 416 0.81 23.18 10.42
CA GLY A 416 0.58 22.13 9.43
C GLY A 416 1.80 21.80 8.59
N ASP A 417 3.00 22.09 9.07
CA ASP A 417 4.22 21.64 8.39
C ASP A 417 4.38 20.14 8.56
N LEU A 418 4.69 19.45 7.48
CA LEU A 418 4.93 18.01 7.50
C LEU A 418 6.23 17.70 8.25
N PRO A 419 6.22 16.74 9.21
CA PRO A 419 7.41 16.39 9.97
C PRO A 419 8.49 15.80 9.07
N THR A 420 9.75 16.11 9.40
CA THR A 420 10.91 15.44 8.81
C THR A 420 11.39 14.34 9.75
N CYS A 421 12.00 13.29 9.19
CA CYS A 421 12.71 12.28 9.95
C CYS A 421 14.18 12.31 9.53
N THR A 422 15.04 12.80 10.43
CA THR A 422 16.48 12.54 10.32
C THR A 422 16.75 11.26 11.10
N ALA A 423 17.00 10.18 10.37
CA ALA A 423 17.09 8.85 10.96
C ALA A 423 18.30 8.69 11.92
N PRO A 424 18.13 7.98 13.04
CA PRO A 424 16.85 7.50 13.59
C PRO A 424 16.01 8.67 14.12
N CYS A 425 14.69 8.64 13.90
CA CYS A 425 13.75 9.61 14.46
C CYS A 425 12.88 8.95 15.53
N PRO A 426 13.46 8.56 16.68
CA PRO A 426 12.74 7.78 17.67
C PRO A 426 11.55 8.55 18.24
N ALA A 427 10.44 7.85 18.45
CA ALA A 427 9.32 8.34 19.24
C ALA A 427 9.39 7.73 20.63
N LYS A 428 9.03 8.53 21.65
CA LYS A 428 8.77 7.97 22.97
C LYS A 428 7.62 6.95 22.84
N PRO A 429 7.75 5.74 23.41
CA PRO A 429 6.69 4.75 23.38
C PRO A 429 5.34 5.35 23.84
N GLY A 430 4.29 5.10 23.07
CA GLY A 430 2.94 5.60 23.35
C GLY A 430 2.67 7.05 22.93
N THR A 431 3.60 7.78 22.30
CA THR A 431 3.40 9.19 21.95
C THR A 431 3.17 9.48 20.47
N SER A 432 3.40 8.52 19.56
CA SER A 432 3.12 8.69 18.14
C SER A 432 1.61 8.76 17.87
N PHE A 433 1.16 9.65 16.99
CA PHE A 433 -0.24 9.79 16.55
C PHE A 433 -1.25 9.84 17.72
N PRO A 434 -1.14 10.82 18.63
CA PRO A 434 -1.92 10.85 19.87
C PRO A 434 -3.43 10.86 19.64
N ASN A 435 -3.93 11.56 18.60
CA ASN A 435 -5.37 11.62 18.32
C ASN A 435 -5.90 10.33 17.68
N LEU A 436 -5.05 9.58 16.97
CA LEU A 436 -5.38 8.20 16.55
C LEU A 436 -5.44 7.28 17.78
N ARG A 437 -4.46 7.40 18.70
CA ARG A 437 -4.43 6.62 19.95
C ARG A 437 -5.58 6.92 20.90
N SER A 438 -6.15 8.11 20.87
CA SER A 438 -7.31 8.48 21.68
C SER A 438 -8.65 8.25 20.97
N GLY A 439 -8.63 7.78 19.72
CA GLY A 439 -9.82 7.56 18.89
C GLY A 439 -10.53 8.85 18.44
N LYS A 440 -9.87 10.01 18.54
CA LYS A 440 -10.45 11.29 18.13
C LYS A 440 -10.32 11.53 16.63
N TYR A 441 -9.19 11.14 16.05
CA TYR A 441 -8.98 11.23 14.61
C TYR A 441 -9.62 10.02 13.92
N ARG A 442 -10.48 10.23 12.91
CA ARG A 442 -11.25 9.14 12.29
C ARG A 442 -10.78 8.62 10.95
N ALA A 443 -9.98 9.39 10.21
CA ALA A 443 -9.49 8.97 8.90
C ALA A 443 -8.26 8.08 9.06
N TRP A 444 -8.44 6.79 9.33
CA TRP A 444 -7.35 5.83 9.47
C TRP A 444 -7.80 4.40 9.18
N SER A 445 -6.83 3.51 9.05
CA SER A 445 -7.06 2.07 8.94
C SER A 445 -5.93 1.29 9.59
N VAL A 446 -6.23 0.03 9.94
CA VAL A 446 -5.22 -0.92 10.40
C VAL A 446 -4.47 -1.48 9.18
N LEU A 447 -3.15 -1.34 9.21
CA LEU A 447 -2.19 -1.98 8.34
C LEU A 447 -2.09 -3.47 8.69
N ARG A 448 -2.17 -4.36 7.69
CA ARG A 448 -2.25 -5.81 7.87
C ARG A 448 -1.45 -6.55 6.81
N VAL A 449 -1.05 -7.77 7.13
CA VAL A 449 -0.49 -8.73 6.17
C VAL A 449 -1.45 -9.90 6.04
N ALA A 450 -2.04 -10.10 4.86
CA ALA A 450 -2.76 -11.33 4.53
C ALA A 450 -1.77 -12.39 4.05
N THR A 451 -1.85 -13.59 4.60
CA THR A 451 -0.93 -14.71 4.32
C THR A 451 -1.66 -16.03 4.55
N ASP A 452 -0.98 -17.15 4.28
CA ASP A 452 -1.53 -18.49 4.51
C ASP A 452 -1.94 -18.63 5.99
N ALA A 453 -3.01 -19.38 6.26
CA ALA A 453 -3.49 -19.55 7.63
C ALA A 453 -2.52 -20.33 8.53
N SER A 454 -1.56 -21.05 7.93
CA SER A 454 -0.57 -21.87 8.62
C SER A 454 0.68 -22.08 7.75
N GLY A 455 1.67 -22.81 8.29
CA GLY A 455 2.88 -23.18 7.54
C GLY A 455 3.95 -22.08 7.50
N MET A 456 4.86 -22.22 6.53
CA MET A 456 6.04 -21.36 6.43
C MET A 456 5.69 -19.90 6.15
N ASN A 457 4.82 -19.64 5.16
CA ASN A 457 4.39 -18.27 4.81
C ASN A 457 3.73 -17.54 5.98
N PHE A 458 2.97 -18.24 6.82
CA PHE A 458 2.42 -17.66 8.05
C PHE A 458 3.53 -17.31 9.05
N THR A 459 4.46 -18.24 9.26
CA THR A 459 5.55 -18.11 10.25
C THR A 459 6.49 -16.96 9.89
N THR A 460 6.91 -16.88 8.63
CA THR A 460 7.84 -15.86 8.15
C THR A 460 7.19 -14.48 8.09
N ALA A 461 5.93 -14.39 7.63
CA ALA A 461 5.15 -13.15 7.70
C ALA A 461 4.93 -12.68 9.14
N SER A 462 4.61 -13.58 10.08
CA SER A 462 4.46 -13.25 11.50
C SER A 462 5.75 -12.73 12.12
N THR A 463 6.88 -13.32 11.74
CA THR A 463 8.21 -12.90 12.18
C THR A 463 8.53 -11.50 11.68
N LEU A 464 8.28 -11.23 10.39
CA LEU A 464 8.46 -9.89 9.81
C LEU A 464 7.55 -8.84 10.44
N VAL A 465 6.26 -9.15 10.66
CA VAL A 465 5.34 -8.22 11.34
C VAL A 465 5.78 -7.92 12.77
N SER A 466 6.33 -8.90 13.48
CA SER A 466 6.86 -8.70 14.83
C SER A 466 8.08 -7.77 14.81
N ALA A 467 9.00 -7.94 13.86
CA ALA A 467 10.14 -7.06 13.65
C ALA A 467 9.73 -5.62 13.25
N ILE A 468 8.72 -5.50 12.38
CA ILE A 468 8.12 -4.20 12.02
C ILE A 468 7.60 -3.47 13.26
N GLN A 469 6.84 -4.17 14.11
CA GLN A 469 6.30 -3.59 15.34
C GLN A 469 7.39 -3.25 16.36
N ALA A 470 8.45 -4.06 16.46
CA ALA A 470 9.60 -3.82 17.35
C ALA A 470 10.38 -2.55 16.99
N ASN A 471 10.50 -2.23 15.69
CA ASN A 471 11.30 -1.12 15.20
C ASN A 471 10.60 0.24 15.18
N ILE A 472 9.27 0.27 15.28
CA ILE A 472 8.51 1.48 14.95
C ILE A 472 8.86 2.68 15.85
N ASN A 473 9.10 2.45 17.13
CA ASN A 473 9.45 3.52 18.07
C ASN A 473 10.93 3.90 18.06
N SER A 474 11.82 2.98 17.65
CA SER A 474 13.27 3.19 17.67
C SER A 474 13.80 3.80 16.38
N THR A 475 13.14 3.55 15.24
CA THR A 475 13.65 3.93 13.93
C THR A 475 12.81 5.03 13.27
N VAL A 476 11.54 4.75 12.94
CA VAL A 476 10.63 5.68 12.26
C VAL A 476 9.20 5.44 12.73
N PRO A 477 8.54 6.40 13.41
CA PRO A 477 7.19 6.22 13.93
C PRO A 477 6.15 6.48 12.83
N ASP A 478 6.06 5.59 11.84
CA ASP A 478 5.12 5.69 10.70
C ASP A 478 3.67 5.30 11.09
N PHE A 479 3.48 4.52 12.14
CA PHE A 479 2.15 4.09 12.60
C PHE A 479 2.13 3.83 14.12
N VAL A 480 0.92 3.60 14.66
CA VAL A 480 0.73 3.07 16.03
C VAL A 480 0.81 1.54 15.97
N PRO A 481 1.73 0.85 16.70
CA PRO A 481 1.81 -0.60 16.66
C PRO A 481 0.50 -1.23 17.12
N PHE A 482 0.09 -2.34 16.48
CA PHE A 482 -1.22 -2.93 16.78
C PHE A 482 -1.25 -3.52 18.20
N LYS A 483 -0.20 -4.25 18.57
CA LYS A 483 -0.04 -4.81 19.93
C LYS A 483 0.88 -3.95 20.76
N ALA A 484 0.86 -4.19 22.07
CA ALA A 484 1.87 -3.62 22.96
C ALA A 484 3.27 -4.14 22.59
N VAL A 485 4.25 -3.24 22.54
CA VAL A 485 5.64 -3.53 22.18
C VAL A 485 6.56 -2.82 23.15
N GLY A 486 7.31 -3.57 23.97
CA GLY A 486 8.12 -2.99 25.03
C GLY A 486 7.24 -2.17 26.00
N SER A 487 7.46 -0.86 26.06
CA SER A 487 6.65 0.07 26.86
C SER A 487 5.57 0.82 26.06
N ASP A 488 5.45 0.56 24.75
CA ASP A 488 4.35 1.10 23.96
C ASP A 488 3.08 0.29 24.23
N PRO A 489 1.97 0.93 24.61
CA PRO A 489 0.71 0.23 24.89
C PRO A 489 0.04 -0.35 23.64
N GLY A 490 0.52 -0.01 22.44
CA GLY A 490 -0.12 -0.37 21.18
C GLY A 490 -1.40 0.43 20.91
N LEU A 491 -2.18 -0.09 19.98
CA LEU A 491 -3.46 0.48 19.58
C LEU A 491 -4.54 0.10 20.59
N LYS A 492 -5.26 1.10 21.10
CA LYS A 492 -6.34 0.93 22.08
C LYS A 492 -7.73 1.05 21.49
N TYR A 493 -7.84 1.35 20.20
CA TYR A 493 -9.11 1.54 19.53
C TYR A 493 -9.15 0.70 18.25
N TYR A 494 -10.31 0.17 17.91
CA TYR A 494 -10.56 -0.39 16.59
C TYR A 494 -11.54 0.49 15.83
N ARG A 495 -11.60 0.28 14.51
CA ARG A 495 -12.55 0.93 13.64
C ARG A 495 -13.39 -0.15 12.96
N SER A 496 -14.72 0.01 13.01
CA SER A 496 -15.65 -0.88 12.32
C SER A 496 -15.46 -0.81 10.80
N HIS A 497 -15.85 -1.88 10.14
CA HIS A 497 -15.76 -1.99 8.69
C HIS A 497 -17.11 -1.68 8.04
N TYR A 498 -17.07 -1.18 6.81
CA TYR A 498 -18.25 -0.79 6.06
C TYR A 498 -19.09 -2.03 5.73
N THR A 499 -20.42 -1.98 5.92
CA THR A 499 -21.30 -3.09 5.52
C THR A 499 -21.31 -3.26 4.02
N GLN A 500 -21.16 -4.50 3.59
CA GLN A 500 -21.21 -4.89 2.19
C GLN A 500 -22.31 -5.93 1.98
N SER A 501 -23.02 -5.85 0.85
CA SER A 501 -23.93 -6.92 0.46
C SER A 501 -23.13 -8.21 0.23
N GLY A 502 -23.52 -9.31 0.88
CA GLY A 502 -22.88 -10.61 0.73
C GLY A 502 -21.69 -10.89 1.65
N PHE A 503 -21.19 -9.90 2.39
CA PHE A 503 -20.16 -10.11 3.42
C PHE A 503 -20.70 -9.73 4.79
N ALA A 504 -20.57 -10.62 5.77
CA ALA A 504 -20.94 -10.30 7.14
C ALA A 504 -19.97 -9.22 7.66
N PRO A 505 -20.48 -8.11 8.20
CA PRO A 505 -19.62 -7.09 8.80
C PRO A 505 -18.83 -7.67 9.99
N ASN A 506 -17.61 -7.17 10.20
CA ASN A 506 -16.66 -7.73 11.15
C ASN A 506 -15.68 -6.64 11.62
N ASN A 507 -15.61 -6.41 12.94
CA ASN A 507 -14.79 -5.37 13.57
C ASN A 507 -13.28 -5.64 13.60
N GLY A 508 -12.82 -6.73 12.99
CA GLY A 508 -11.42 -7.13 12.97
C GLY A 508 -10.93 -7.80 14.25
N LEU A 509 -11.81 -8.12 15.20
CA LEU A 509 -11.50 -8.98 16.34
C LEU A 509 -12.01 -10.40 16.08
N SER A 510 -11.19 -11.41 16.42
CA SER A 510 -11.43 -12.82 16.14
C SER A 510 -12.75 -13.33 16.76
N GLY A 511 -13.83 -13.25 15.98
CA GLY A 511 -15.11 -13.91 16.26
C GLY A 511 -16.24 -13.02 16.80
N GLN A 512 -16.12 -11.69 16.80
CA GLN A 512 -17.21 -10.82 17.24
C GLN A 512 -17.92 -10.17 16.03
N LYS A 513 -19.24 -10.37 15.96
CA LYS A 513 -20.10 -9.81 14.92
C LYS A 513 -20.36 -8.36 15.27
N GLU A 514 -19.79 -7.43 14.50
CA GLU A 514 -20.38 -6.10 14.46
C GLU A 514 -21.65 -6.16 13.62
N SER A 515 -22.68 -5.37 13.94
CA SER A 515 -23.87 -5.27 13.10
C SER A 515 -23.55 -4.69 11.72
N GLY A 516 -22.41 -4.01 11.59
CA GLY A 516 -21.99 -3.19 10.46
C GLY A 516 -23.02 -2.12 10.11
N GLY A 517 -22.67 -1.27 9.15
CA GLY A 517 -23.65 -0.44 8.44
C GLY A 517 -23.38 1.04 8.58
N ASP A 518 -22.40 1.40 9.39
CA ASP A 518 -21.86 2.73 9.53
C ASP A 518 -20.87 3.01 8.39
N MET A 519 -21.42 3.44 7.26
CA MET A 519 -20.71 4.36 6.37
C MET A 519 -20.12 5.48 7.24
N GLY A 520 -18.79 5.64 7.26
CA GLY A 520 -18.05 6.49 8.20
C GLY A 520 -17.11 5.72 9.15
N GLY A 521 -17.46 4.49 9.55
CA GLY A 521 -16.70 3.63 10.47
C GLY A 521 -16.60 4.19 11.91
N CYS A 522 -17.26 3.53 12.85
CA CYS A 522 -17.25 3.77 14.29
C CYS A 522 -15.90 3.41 14.91
N ILE A 523 -15.44 4.23 15.85
CA ILE A 523 -14.19 4.03 16.57
C ILE A 523 -14.49 3.62 18.00
N GLU A 524 -13.97 2.47 18.42
CA GLU A 524 -14.32 1.87 19.70
C GLU A 524 -13.09 1.44 20.51
N PRO A 525 -13.11 1.57 21.85
CA PRO A 525 -12.01 1.13 22.69
C PRO A 525 -11.90 -0.40 22.74
N VAL A 526 -10.66 -0.91 22.82
CA VAL A 526 -10.33 -2.32 23.00
C VAL A 526 -10.59 -2.68 24.48
N GLY A 527 -11.69 -3.39 24.77
CA GLY A 527 -12.12 -3.75 26.14
C GLY A 527 -12.99 -5.01 26.22
N PRO A 528 -13.19 -5.62 27.41
CA PRO A 528 -13.80 -6.94 27.54
C PRO A 528 -15.32 -6.88 27.33
N ALA A 529 -15.72 -7.23 26.10
CA ALA A 529 -17.08 -7.42 25.60
C ALA A 529 -17.98 -6.17 25.58
N PRO A 530 -18.17 -5.52 24.41
CA PRO A 530 -19.34 -4.68 24.19
C PRO A 530 -20.52 -5.58 23.80
N GLY A 531 -21.40 -5.83 24.76
CA GLY A 531 -22.78 -6.17 24.45
C GLY A 531 -23.45 -4.95 23.80
N VAL A 532 -24.06 -5.17 22.64
CA VAL A 532 -24.85 -4.21 21.82
C VAL A 532 -24.11 -2.91 21.49
N LEU A 533 -23.57 -2.87 20.27
CA LEU A 533 -22.93 -1.71 19.65
C LEU A 533 -23.90 -0.51 19.67
N ASN A 534 -23.47 0.60 20.26
CA ASN A 534 -24.14 1.90 20.15
C ASN A 534 -23.34 2.78 19.18
N CYS A 535 -23.33 2.41 17.90
CA CYS A 535 -22.81 3.29 16.85
C CYS A 535 -23.99 3.99 16.17
N HIS A 536 -24.23 5.24 16.55
CA HIS A 536 -24.92 6.27 15.77
C HIS A 536 -24.10 7.54 15.95
N GLN A 537 -23.75 8.21 14.84
CA GLN A 537 -22.72 9.26 14.72
C GLN A 537 -22.53 10.18 15.93
#